data_AF-A0A498G9Q8-F1
#
_entry.id   AF-A0A498G9Q8-F1
#
_cell.length_a   1.000
_cell.length_b   1.000
_cell.length_c   1.000
_cell.angle_alpha   90.00
_cell.angle_beta   90.00
_cell.angle_gamma   90.00
#
_symmetry.space_group_name_H-M   'P 1'
#
loop_
_entity.id
_entity.type
_entity.pdbx_description
1 polymer ?
#
loop_
_entity_poly.entity_id
_entity_poly.type
_entity_poly.pdbx_seq_one_letter_code
_entity_poly.pdbx_strand_id
1 'polypeptide(L)'
;MDPTAVAGVDSAVRDRLERYFVVSALRCADCGDPHETVTVGETSYTAADFGIDSPAEWVREMDKEEAWIAKHASAVDRALDALEREWPTAVAAVRDRRHPR
;
A
#
# COMPACT_ATOMS: atom_id res chain seq x y z
N MET A 1 6.64 26.44 -9.37
CA MET A 1 6.06 25.16 -8.93
C MET A 1 4.56 25.34 -8.94
N ASP A 2 3.86 24.71 -9.88
CA ASP A 2 2.39 24.81 -9.98
C ASP A 2 1.73 24.05 -8.82
N PRO A 3 0.88 24.71 -8.01
CA PRO A 3 0.24 24.07 -6.85
C PRO A 3 -0.64 22.88 -7.25
N THR A 4 -1.22 22.91 -8.46
CA THR A 4 -2.02 21.81 -9.03
C THR A 4 -1.16 20.59 -9.39
N ALA A 5 0.09 20.81 -9.82
CA ALA A 5 1.01 19.72 -10.10
C ALA A 5 1.45 19.02 -8.80
N VAL A 6 1.65 19.79 -7.72
CA VAL A 6 1.98 19.25 -6.39
C VAL A 6 0.81 18.42 -5.85
N ALA A 7 -0.43 18.94 -5.92
CA ALA A 7 -1.62 18.20 -5.48
C ALA A 7 -1.85 16.90 -6.27
N GLY A 8 -1.56 16.89 -7.58
CA GLY A 8 -1.66 15.68 -8.42
C GLY A 8 -0.58 14.64 -8.13
N VAL A 9 0.62 15.06 -7.70
CA VAL A 9 1.65 14.13 -7.24
C VAL A 9 1.24 13.52 -5.89
N ASP A 10 0.71 14.33 -4.97
CA ASP A 10 0.29 13.84 -3.65
C ASP A 10 -0.89 12.85 -3.75
N SER A 11 -1.84 13.06 -4.66
CA SER A 11 -2.92 12.09 -4.90
C SER A 11 -2.40 10.78 -5.50
N ALA A 12 -1.48 10.83 -6.46
CA ALA A 12 -0.89 9.62 -7.03
C ALA A 12 -0.09 8.80 -5.99
N VAL A 13 0.61 9.48 -5.06
CA VAL A 13 1.33 8.81 -3.96
C VAL A 13 0.35 8.18 -2.98
N ARG A 14 -0.73 8.90 -2.64
CA ARG A 14 -1.79 8.38 -1.77
C ARG A 14 -2.45 7.14 -2.36
N ASP A 15 -2.90 7.21 -3.61
CA ASP A 15 -3.54 6.08 -4.30
C ASP A 15 -2.62 4.85 -4.33
N ARG A 16 -1.31 5.07 -4.51
CA ARG A 16 -0.32 4.00 -4.52
C ARG A 16 -0.12 3.38 -3.13
N LEU A 17 -0.12 4.18 -2.06
CA LEU A 17 -0.05 3.69 -0.69
C LEU A 17 -1.32 2.95 -0.28
N GLU A 18 -2.49 3.44 -0.64
CA GLU A 18 -3.76 2.75 -0.39
C GLU A 18 -3.78 1.39 -1.11
N ARG A 19 -3.34 1.34 -2.37
CA ARG A 19 -3.13 0.07 -3.09
C ARG A 19 -2.17 -0.85 -2.35
N TYR A 20 -1.03 -0.35 -1.89
CA TYR A 20 -0.06 -1.15 -1.12
C TYR A 20 -0.69 -1.71 0.17
N PHE A 21 -1.46 -0.91 0.91
CA PHE A 21 -2.13 -1.37 2.13
C PHE A 21 -3.13 -2.48 1.82
N VAL A 22 -3.98 -2.28 0.81
CA VAL A 22 -4.96 -3.27 0.37
C VAL A 22 -4.26 -4.56 -0.05
N VAL A 23 -3.31 -4.51 -0.99
CA VAL A 23 -2.59 -5.69 -1.47
C VAL A 23 -1.91 -6.43 -0.31
N SER A 24 -1.29 -5.68 0.62
CA SER A 24 -0.62 -6.29 1.77
C SER A 24 -1.58 -7.05 2.70
N ALA A 25 -2.83 -6.58 2.81
CA ALA A 25 -3.85 -7.16 3.67
C ALA A 25 -4.62 -8.31 3.00
N LEU A 26 -4.44 -8.54 1.69
CA LEU A 26 -5.03 -9.70 1.00
C LEU A 26 -4.38 -11.03 1.41
N ARG A 27 -3.19 -10.98 2.00
CA ARG A 27 -2.48 -12.17 2.45
C ARG A 27 -3.01 -12.63 3.80
N CYS A 28 -3.55 -13.85 3.83
CA CYS A 28 -4.00 -14.48 5.05
C CYS A 28 -2.83 -14.66 6.03
N ALA A 29 -3.02 -14.24 7.28
CA ALA A 29 -2.01 -14.35 8.31
C ALA A 29 -1.75 -15.80 8.73
N ASP A 30 -2.73 -16.70 8.54
CA ASP A 30 -2.66 -18.09 9.01
C ASP A 30 -1.96 -19.03 8.01
N CYS A 31 -2.33 -18.97 6.73
CA CYS A 31 -1.79 -19.86 5.70
C CYS A 31 -0.77 -19.17 4.77
N GLY A 32 -0.75 -17.83 4.74
CA GLY A 32 0.13 -17.05 3.88
C GLY A 32 -0.33 -16.90 2.43
N ASP A 33 -1.50 -17.42 2.07
CA ASP A 33 -2.09 -17.31 0.72
C ASP A 33 -2.91 -16.02 0.55
N PRO A 34 -2.94 -15.43 -0.66
CA PRO A 34 -3.66 -14.19 -0.93
C PRO A 34 -5.15 -14.46 -1.22
N HIS A 35 -5.94 -14.81 -0.22
CA HIS A 35 -7.38 -15.09 -0.37
C HIS A 35 -8.28 -14.23 0.53
N GLU A 36 -7.70 -13.30 1.30
CA GLU A 36 -8.51 -12.39 2.10
C GLU A 36 -9.25 -11.39 1.22
N THR A 37 -10.34 -10.83 1.75
CA THR A 37 -11.06 -9.72 1.14
C THR A 37 -10.87 -8.49 2.00
N VAL A 38 -10.51 -7.38 1.37
CA VAL A 38 -10.27 -6.10 2.06
C VAL A 38 -11.34 -5.11 1.63
N THR A 39 -12.07 -4.54 2.60
CA THR A 39 -13.08 -3.51 2.32
C THR A 39 -12.59 -2.14 2.76
N VAL A 40 -12.66 -1.17 1.83
CA VAL A 40 -12.31 0.23 2.05
C VAL A 40 -13.52 1.08 1.70
N GLY A 41 -14.14 1.68 2.73
CA GLY A 41 -15.44 2.34 2.56
C GLY A 41 -16.50 1.34 2.10
N GLU A 42 -17.04 1.53 0.89
CA GLU A 42 -18.04 0.66 0.28
C GLU A 42 -17.45 -0.31 -0.76
N THR A 43 -16.15 -0.19 -1.05
CA THR A 43 -15.49 -1.00 -2.08
C THR A 43 -14.78 -2.19 -1.43
N SER A 44 -15.05 -3.40 -1.92
CA SER A 44 -14.33 -4.61 -1.52
C SER A 44 -13.35 -5.03 -2.60
N TYR A 45 -12.17 -5.46 -2.17
CA TYR A 45 -11.05 -5.85 -3.01
C TYR A 45 -10.63 -7.27 -2.68
N THR A 46 -10.26 -8.02 -3.72
CA THR A 46 -9.75 -9.38 -3.68
C THR A 46 -8.41 -9.46 -4.42
N ALA A 47 -7.68 -10.56 -4.25
CA ALA A 47 -6.42 -10.80 -4.99
C ALA A 47 -6.61 -10.76 -6.52
N ALA A 48 -7.75 -11.22 -7.01
CA ALA A 48 -8.09 -11.20 -8.43
C ALA A 48 -8.16 -9.77 -9.01
N ASP A 49 -8.59 -8.78 -8.22
CA ASP A 49 -8.64 -7.36 -8.65
C ASP A 49 -7.24 -6.78 -8.94
N PHE A 50 -6.20 -7.45 -8.44
CA PHE A 50 -4.79 -7.09 -8.64
C PHE A 50 -4.05 -8.04 -9.57
N GLY A 51 -4.74 -9.05 -10.14
CA GLY A 51 -4.12 -10.11 -10.95
C GLY A 51 -3.17 -11.00 -10.15
N ILE A 52 -3.50 -11.27 -8.88
CA ILE A 52 -2.72 -12.12 -7.98
C ILE A 52 -3.47 -13.44 -7.82
N ASP A 53 -2.92 -14.52 -8.39
CA ASP A 53 -3.52 -15.85 -8.33
C ASP A 53 -2.72 -16.81 -7.45
N SER A 54 -1.57 -16.37 -6.93
CA SER A 54 -0.65 -17.19 -6.15
C SER A 54 0.15 -16.38 -5.12
N PRO A 55 0.66 -17.03 -4.06
CA PRO A 55 1.57 -16.39 -3.11
C PRO A 55 2.83 -15.81 -3.77
N ALA A 56 3.35 -16.47 -4.81
CA ALA A 56 4.52 -16.01 -5.54
C ALA A 56 4.22 -14.70 -6.31
N GLU A 57 3.03 -14.56 -6.88
CA GLU A 57 2.60 -13.31 -7.54
C GLU A 57 2.32 -12.21 -6.54
N TRP A 58 1.77 -12.54 -5.37
CA TRP A 58 1.62 -11.59 -4.28
C TRP A 58 2.98 -11.00 -3.87
N VAL A 59 4.00 -11.85 -3.70
CA VAL A 59 5.37 -11.38 -3.37
C VAL A 59 5.90 -10.46 -4.46
N ARG A 60 5.74 -10.81 -5.75
CA ARG A 60 6.20 -9.96 -6.86
C ARG A 60 5.49 -8.60 -6.90
N GLU A 61 4.18 -8.58 -6.65
CA GLU A 61 3.43 -7.32 -6.61
C GLU A 61 3.87 -6.48 -5.40
N MET A 62 4.07 -7.10 -4.24
CA MET A 62 4.62 -6.42 -3.06
C MET A 62 6.02 -5.86 -3.30
N ASP A 63 6.95 -6.62 -3.90
CA ASP A 63 8.30 -6.17 -4.22
C ASP A 63 8.29 -4.94 -5.15
N LYS A 64 7.37 -4.92 -6.13
CA LYS A 64 7.18 -3.80 -7.04
C LYS A 64 6.66 -2.56 -6.31
N GLU A 65 5.71 -2.71 -5.41
CA GLU A 65 5.20 -1.59 -4.60
C GLU A 65 6.27 -1.07 -3.63
N GLU A 66 7.02 -1.96 -2.98
CA GLU A 66 8.08 -1.60 -2.03
C GLU A 66 9.26 -0.91 -2.74
N ALA A 67 9.66 -1.39 -3.92
CA ALA A 67 10.66 -0.73 -4.75
C ALA A 67 10.20 0.68 -5.17
N TRP A 68 8.92 0.86 -5.48
CA TRP A 68 8.36 2.17 -5.78
C TRP A 68 8.36 3.07 -4.56
N ILE A 69 7.94 2.58 -3.40
CA ILE A 69 7.93 3.31 -2.12
C ILE A 69 9.34 3.77 -1.76
N ALA A 70 10.33 2.89 -1.87
CA ALA A 70 11.73 3.21 -1.60
C ALA A 70 12.26 4.32 -2.53
N LYS A 71 11.91 4.28 -3.82
CA LYS A 71 12.29 5.31 -4.79
C LYS A 71 11.65 6.67 -4.52
N HIS A 72 10.49 6.71 -3.86
CA HIS A 72 9.72 7.93 -3.60
C HIS A 72 9.63 8.27 -2.11
N ALA A 73 10.63 7.86 -1.31
CA ALA A 73 10.62 7.93 0.15
C ALA A 73 10.11 9.27 0.72
N SER A 74 10.63 10.42 0.26
CA SER A 74 10.24 11.72 0.81
C SER A 74 8.80 12.13 0.49
N ALA A 75 8.24 11.67 -0.64
CA ALA A 75 6.83 11.92 -0.95
C ALA A 75 5.93 10.97 -0.16
N VAL A 76 6.36 9.71 -0.02
CA VAL A 76 5.68 8.71 0.81
C VAL A 76 5.63 9.15 2.28
N ASP A 77 6.72 9.67 2.85
CA ASP A 77 6.74 10.12 4.25
C ASP A 77 5.67 11.18 4.52
N ARG A 78 5.56 12.20 3.66
CA ARG A 78 4.52 13.22 3.77
C ARG A 78 3.12 12.64 3.64
N ALA A 79 2.92 11.69 2.73
CA ALA A 79 1.63 11.04 2.54
C ALA A 79 1.26 10.12 3.72
N LEU A 80 2.23 9.42 4.31
CA LEU A 80 2.03 8.59 5.51
C LEU A 80 1.58 9.44 6.70
N ASP A 81 2.15 10.62 6.90
CA ASP A 81 1.73 11.55 7.97
C ASP A 81 0.26 12.00 7.78
N ALA A 82 -0.16 12.21 6.53
CA ALA A 82 -1.56 12.54 6.23
C ALA A 82 -2.50 11.35 6.46
N LEU A 83 -2.07 10.14 6.05
CA LEU A 83 -2.82 8.89 6.15
C LEU A 83 -2.86 8.33 7.57
N GLU A 84 -1.95 8.70 8.47
CA GLU A 84 -1.86 8.16 9.83
C GLU A 84 -3.15 8.33 10.64
N ARG A 85 -3.91 9.41 10.38
CA ARG A 85 -5.22 9.63 11.01
C ARG A 85 -6.30 8.67 10.52
N GLU A 86 -6.20 8.25 9.27
CA GLU A 86 -7.22 7.42 8.60
C GLU A 86 -6.86 5.92 8.69
N TRP A 87 -5.57 5.58 8.66
CA TRP A 87 -5.04 4.22 8.58
C TRP A 87 -3.86 3.99 9.55
N PRO A 88 -4.04 4.19 10.86
CA PRO A 88 -2.92 4.18 11.81
C PRO A 88 -2.16 2.85 11.81
N THR A 89 -2.86 1.71 11.75
CA THR A 89 -2.25 0.38 11.74
C THR A 89 -1.46 0.11 10.47
N ALA A 90 -1.98 0.49 9.30
CA ALA A 90 -1.30 0.27 8.02
C ALA A 90 -0.04 1.14 7.92
N VAL A 91 -0.14 2.41 8.31
CA VAL A 91 1.00 3.34 8.36
C VAL A 91 2.09 2.82 9.30
N ALA A 92 1.73 2.32 10.48
CA ALA A 92 2.70 1.73 11.42
C ALA A 92 3.44 0.54 10.80
N ALA A 93 2.73 -0.37 10.12
CA ALA A 93 3.33 -1.52 9.45
C ALA A 93 4.33 -1.11 8.35
N VAL A 94 4.03 -0.05 7.58
CA VAL A 94 4.94 0.46 6.55
C VAL A 94 6.19 1.10 7.17
N ARG A 95 6.01 1.90 8.23
CA ARG A 95 7.13 2.53 8.93
C ARG A 95 8.05 1.47 9.55
N ASP A 96 7.50 0.42 10.16
CA ASP A 96 8.27 -0.69 10.74
C ASP A 96 9.10 -1.44 9.68
N ARG A 97 8.50 -1.77 8.54
CA ARG A 97 9.20 -2.42 7.40
C ARG A 97 10.30 -1.56 6.78
N ARG A 98 10.14 -0.23 6.78
CA ARG A 98 11.13 0.71 6.23
C ARG A 98 12.28 1.03 7.17
N HIS A 99 12.11 0.78 8.47
CA HIS A 99 13.14 0.97 9.50
C HIS A 99 13.39 -0.35 10.24
N PRO A 100 13.90 -1.39 9.57
CA PRO A 100 14.24 -2.63 10.24
C PRO A 100 15.31 -2.32 11.30
N ARG A 101 15.00 -2.67 12.55
CA ARG A 101 15.90 -2.53 13.71
C ARG A 101 17.20 -3.31 13.53
#